data_AF-A0A8J7AD86-F1
#
_entry.id   AF-A0A8J7AD86-F1
#
_cell.length_a   1.000
_cell.length_b   1.000
_cell.length_c   1.000
_cell.angle_alpha   90.00
_cell.angle_beta   90.00
_cell.angle_gamma   90.00
#
_symmetry.space_group_name_H-M   'P 1'
#
loop_
_entity.id
_entity.type
_entity.pdbx_description
1 polymer ?
#
loop_
_entity_poly.entity_id
_entity_poly.type
_entity_poly.pdbx_seq_one_letter_code
_entity_poly.pdbx_strand_id
1 'polypeptide(L)'
;MAKNTGNGQSQQPISNLEYDFITVLHNKAEAVKAYDTYIKDAEKVGSQPCVELFQKLRQSDIEQAQEIRHHLQEIMQHSKM
;
A
#
# COMPACT_ATOMS: atom_id res chain seq x y z
N MET A 1 6.80 -37.89 -19.41
CA MET A 1 7.15 -36.90 -18.37
C MET A 1 5.89 -36.21 -17.92
N ALA A 2 5.34 -36.57 -16.75
CA ALA A 2 4.20 -35.87 -16.19
C ALA A 2 4.71 -34.64 -15.40
N LYS A 3 4.26 -33.45 -15.76
CA LYS A 3 4.20 -32.29 -14.85
C LYS A 3 2.76 -31.83 -14.79
N ASN A 4 2.06 -32.40 -13.83
CA ASN A 4 0.83 -31.89 -13.28
C ASN A 4 1.17 -30.66 -12.42
N THR A 5 0.67 -29.48 -12.77
CA THR A 5 0.52 -28.41 -11.75
C THR A 5 -0.69 -27.53 -12.07
N GLY A 6 -1.86 -28.00 -11.63
CA GLY A 6 -2.90 -27.14 -11.07
C GLY A 6 -3.65 -26.20 -12.00
N ASN A 7 -4.61 -26.75 -12.76
CA ASN A 7 -5.87 -26.05 -13.07
C ASN A 7 -6.69 -25.82 -11.78
N GLY A 8 -6.10 -25.12 -10.81
CA GLY A 8 -6.82 -24.54 -9.70
C GLY A 8 -7.19 -23.13 -10.13
N GLN A 9 -8.31 -22.99 -10.86
CA GLN A 9 -9.09 -21.75 -10.75
C GLN A 9 -9.50 -21.66 -9.29
N SER A 10 -8.61 -21.10 -8.47
CA SER A 10 -8.98 -20.68 -7.14
C SER A 10 -10.14 -19.70 -7.36
N GLN A 11 -11.26 -19.92 -6.67
CA GLN A 11 -12.35 -18.96 -6.57
C GLN A 11 -11.88 -17.73 -5.78
N GLN A 12 -10.77 -17.13 -6.19
CA GLN A 12 -10.29 -15.88 -5.64
C GLN A 12 -11.21 -14.79 -6.19
N PRO A 13 -11.79 -13.95 -5.33
CA PRO A 13 -12.71 -12.90 -5.75
C PRO A 13 -12.02 -11.82 -6.61
N ILE A 14 -10.68 -11.82 -6.65
CA ILE A 14 -9.82 -10.89 -7.38
C ILE A 14 -8.57 -11.62 -7.91
N SER A 15 -7.92 -11.06 -8.93
CA SER A 15 -6.63 -11.54 -9.42
C SER A 15 -5.51 -11.32 -8.40
N ASN A 16 -4.41 -12.08 -8.54
CA ASN A 16 -3.22 -11.89 -7.69
C ASN A 16 -2.68 -10.45 -7.79
N LEU A 17 -2.69 -9.85 -8.98
CA LEU A 17 -2.20 -8.49 -9.19
C LEU A 17 -3.09 -7.46 -8.48
N GLU A 18 -4.41 -7.63 -8.51
CA GLU A 18 -5.34 -6.78 -7.73
C GLU A 18 -5.09 -6.93 -6.23
N TYR A 19 -4.90 -8.16 -5.75
CA TYR A 19 -4.59 -8.43 -4.34
C TYR A 19 -3.30 -7.74 -3.91
N ASP A 20 -2.25 -7.82 -4.73
CA ASP A 20 -0.95 -7.19 -4.44
C ASP A 20 -1.10 -5.66 -4.34
N PHE A 21 -1.78 -5.02 -5.29
CA PHE A 21 -1.99 -3.57 -5.27
C PHE A 21 -2.86 -3.11 -4.08
N ILE A 22 -3.91 -3.86 -3.74
CA ILE A 22 -4.74 -3.58 -2.55
C ILE A 22 -3.89 -3.71 -1.28
N THR A 23 -3.02 -4.71 -1.21
CA THR A 23 -2.14 -4.93 -0.06
C THR A 23 -1.15 -3.78 0.10
N VAL A 24 -0.51 -3.33 -0.99
CA VAL A 24 0.40 -2.19 -0.95
C VAL A 24 -0.34 -0.91 -0.53
N LEU A 25 -1.53 -0.67 -1.09
CA LEU A 25 -2.35 0.49 -0.74
C LEU A 25 -2.75 0.49 0.74
N HIS A 26 -3.15 -0.67 1.27
CA HIS A 26 -3.47 -0.85 2.69
C HIS A 26 -2.27 -0.52 3.59
N ASN A 27 -1.10 -1.08 3.29
CA ASN A 27 0.11 -0.86 4.07
C ASN A 27 0.51 0.63 4.11
N LYS A 28 0.37 1.35 2.99
CA LYS A 28 0.63 2.79 2.94
C LYS A 28 -0.39 3.59 3.74
N ALA A 29 -1.67 3.23 3.69
CA ALA A 29 -2.70 3.89 4.48
C ALA A 29 -2.44 3.72 5.99
N GLU A 30 -2.05 2.53 6.43
CA GLU A 30 -1.68 2.28 7.83
C GLU A 30 -0.42 3.06 8.23
N ALA A 31 0.59 3.14 7.36
CA ALA A 31 1.78 3.96 7.61
C ALA A 31 1.42 5.45 7.78
N VAL A 32 0.61 6.00 6.88
CA VAL A 32 0.13 7.40 6.95
C VAL A 32 -0.55 7.70 8.28
N LYS A 33 -1.43 6.79 8.73
CA LYS A 33 -2.11 6.91 10.02
C LYS A 33 -1.13 6.80 11.20
N ALA A 34 -0.13 5.93 11.11
CA ALA A 34 0.85 5.74 12.17
C ALA A 34 1.78 6.96 12.33
N TYR A 35 2.14 7.64 11.23
CA TYR A 35 3.03 8.82 11.30
C TYR A 35 2.48 9.93 12.19
N ASP A 36 1.16 10.12 12.29
CA ASP A 36 0.58 11.11 13.20
C ASP A 36 0.93 10.83 14.67
N THR A 37 1.08 9.56 15.04
CA THR A 37 1.55 9.17 16.38
C THR A 37 3.06 9.34 16.51
N TYR A 38 3.82 8.94 15.49
CA TYR A 38 5.28 9.04 15.51
C TYR A 38 5.77 10.51 15.55
N ILE A 39 5.08 11.40 14.85
CA ILE A 39 5.33 12.85 14.89
C ILE A 39 5.10 13.37 16.31
N LYS A 40 3.96 13.02 16.95
CA LYS A 40 3.67 13.43 18.34
C LYS A 40 4.71 12.91 19.32
N ASP A 41 5.19 11.69 19.14
CA ASP A 41 6.20 11.11 20.02
C ASP A 41 7.57 11.78 19.83
N ALA A 42 7.93 12.14 18.59
CA ALA A 42 9.13 12.94 18.31
C ALA A 42 9.05 14.36 18.89
N GLU A 43 7.87 15.00 18.83
CA GLU A 43 7.61 16.31 19.43
C GLU A 43 7.77 16.26 20.96
N LYS A 44 7.23 15.23 21.63
CA LYS A 44 7.33 15.07 23.10
C LYS A 44 8.76 15.01 23.63
N VAL A 45 9.68 14.43 22.84
CA VAL A 45 11.10 14.32 23.20
C VAL A 45 11.96 15.45 22.63
N GLY A 46 11.34 16.42 21.94
CA GLY A 46 12.04 17.58 21.38
C GLY A 46 12.94 17.25 20.18
N SER A 47 12.71 16.13 19.48
CA SER A 47 13.53 15.72 18.35
C SER A 47 13.01 16.29 17.03
N GLN A 48 13.39 17.53 16.74
CA GLN A 48 13.02 18.21 15.49
C GLN A 48 13.43 17.43 14.22
N PRO A 49 14.64 16.82 14.13
CA PRO A 49 15.00 16.02 12.95
C PRO A 49 14.08 14.81 12.72
N CYS A 50 13.58 14.19 13.80
CA CYS A 50 12.63 13.08 13.69
C CYS A 50 11.26 13.57 13.24
N VAL A 51 10.78 14.72 13.71
CA VAL A 51 9.52 15.33 13.25
C VAL A 51 9.57 15.56 11.74
N GLU A 52 10.64 16.20 11.25
CA GLU A 52 10.81 16.50 9.82
C GLU A 52 10.87 15.23 8.97
N LEU A 53 11.60 14.20 9.44
CA LEU A 53 11.67 12.92 8.76
C LEU A 53 10.29 12.26 8.67
N PHE A 54 9.54 12.16 9.77
CA PHE A 54 8.22 11.53 9.75
C PHE A 54 7.20 12.32 8.92
N GLN A 55 7.27 13.66 8.91
CA GLN A 55 6.45 14.48 8.02
C GLN A 55 6.76 14.22 6.54
N LYS A 56 8.06 14.13 6.18
CA LYS A 56 8.49 13.81 4.83
C LYS A 56 8.05 12.41 4.40
N LEU A 57 8.21 11.41 5.27
CA LEU A 57 7.76 10.04 5.03
C LEU A 57 6.24 9.98 4.81
N ARG A 58 5.47 10.65 5.66
CA ARG A 58 4.00 10.75 5.53
C ARG A 58 3.59 11.34 4.19
N GLN A 59 4.21 12.44 3.77
CA GLN A 59 3.90 13.07 2.50
C GLN A 59 4.23 12.15 1.31
N SER A 60 5.39 11.49 1.35
CA SER A 60 5.80 10.54 0.30
C SER A 60 4.86 9.33 0.19
N ASP A 61 4.42 8.76 1.32
CA ASP A 61 3.47 7.65 1.30
C ASP A 61 2.09 8.06 0.81
N ILE A 62 1.65 9.30 1.06
CA ILE A 62 0.41 9.85 0.50
C ILE A 62 0.49 9.93 -1.03
N GLU A 63 1.57 10.49 -1.56
CA GLU A 63 1.78 10.62 -3.01
C GLU A 63 1.82 9.24 -3.68
N GLN A 64 2.58 8.30 -3.11
CA GLN A 64 2.66 6.94 -3.63
C GLN A 64 1.32 6.20 -3.52
N ALA A 65 0.55 6.39 -2.45
CA ALA A 65 -0.78 5.79 -2.33
C ALA A 65 -1.75 6.32 -3.40
N GLN A 66 -1.62 7.58 -3.81
CA GLN A 66 -2.42 8.14 -4.90
C GLN A 66 -2.06 7.51 -6.25
N GLU A 67 -0.77 7.34 -6.53
CA GLU A 67 -0.26 6.65 -7.73
C GLU A 67 -0.72 5.18 -7.78
N ILE A 68 -0.56 4.45 -6.68
CA ILE A 68 -1.01 3.05 -6.58
C ILE A 68 -2.52 2.94 -6.78
N ARG A 69 -3.30 3.87 -6.22
CA ARG A 69 -4.74 3.89 -6.41
C ARG A 69 -5.11 4.10 -7.88
N HIS A 70 -4.38 4.94 -8.60
CA HIS A 70 -4.60 5.15 -10.03
C HIS A 70 -4.37 3.85 -10.82
N HIS A 71 -3.23 3.18 -10.60
CA HIS A 71 -2.94 1.90 -11.26
C HIS A 71 -3.91 0.78 -10.87
N LEU A 72 -4.34 0.72 -9.60
CA LEU A 72 -5.37 -0.24 -9.17
C LEU A 72 -6.68 -0.02 -9.94
N GLN A 73 -7.09 1.23 -10.20
CA GLN A 73 -8.28 1.52 -11.00
C GLN A 73 -8.13 0.99 -12.44
N GLU A 74 -6.96 1.14 -13.05
CA GLU A 74 -6.68 0.60 -14.38
C GLU A 74 -6.76 -0.92 -14.37
N ILE A 75 -6.13 -1.59 -13.40
CA ILE A 75 -6.14 -3.06 -13.28
C ILE A 75 -7.58 -3.58 -13.12
N MET A 76 -8.39 -2.93 -12.28
CA MET A 76 -9.78 -3.33 -12.04
C MET A 76 -10.70 -3.06 -13.25
N GLN A 77 -10.36 -2.10 -14.12
CA GLN A 77 -11.08 -1.88 -15.37
C GLN A 77 -10.74 -2.95 -16.40
N HIS A 78 -9.47 -3.33 -16.53
CA HIS A 78 -9.03 -4.35 -17.47
C HIS A 78 -9.43 -5.77 -17.05
N SER A 79 -9.54 -6.06 -15.75
CA SER A 79 -9.98 -7.38 -15.26
C SER A 79 -11.48 -7.64 -15.48
N LYS A 80 -12.26 -6.62 -15.87
CA LYS A 80 -13.69 -6.74 -16.19
C LYS A 80 -13.97 -7.06 -17.67
N MET A 81 -12.94 -7.12 -18.52
CA MET A 81 -13.03 -7.55 -19.92
C MET A 81 -12.46 -8.95 -20.10
#